data_AF-A0A512DTC9-F1
#
_entry.id   AF-A0A512DTC9-F1
#
_cell.length_a   1.000
_cell.length_b   1.000
_cell.length_c   1.000
_cell.angle_alpha   90.00
_cell.angle_beta   90.00
_cell.angle_gamma   90.00
#
_symmetry.space_group_name_H-M   'P 1'
#
loop_
_entity.id
_entity.type
_entity.pdbx_description
1 polymer ?
#
loop_
_entity_poly.entity_id
_entity_poly.type
_entity_poly.pdbx_seq_one_letter_code
_entity_poly.pdbx_strand_id
1 'polypeptide(L)'
;MWCATLPNNPSSSPIMDPHFQSAMAHDAGDLRKEAGLWLKMLRNSAGLSQRMLAKAVGYPYYTTIAQIEAGKLRLQSDRYEFYARALGVDTQDFIKQIMSYYDPVTHKALFGDGKADR
;
A
#
# COMPACT_ATOMS: atom_id res chain seq x y z
N MET A 1 -56.31 -2.58 25.93
CA MET A 1 -55.30 -2.45 27.00
C MET A 1 -54.55 -3.77 27.07
N TRP A 2 -53.42 -3.87 26.37
CA TRP A 2 -52.44 -4.96 26.55
C TRP A 2 -51.06 -4.43 26.18
N CYS A 3 -50.20 -4.32 27.19
CA CYS A 3 -48.79 -4.05 27.07
C CYS A 3 -48.08 -5.30 26.53
N ALA A 4 -47.33 -5.17 25.45
CA ALA A 4 -46.30 -6.13 25.08
C ALA A 4 -44.93 -5.44 25.22
N THR A 5 -44.22 -5.83 26.27
CA THR A 5 -42.86 -5.38 26.60
C THR A 5 -41.89 -5.97 25.56
N LEU A 6 -41.15 -5.12 24.85
CA LEU A 6 -40.07 -5.54 23.94
C LEU A 6 -38.87 -6.08 24.76
N PRO A 7 -38.25 -7.21 24.39
CA PRO A 7 -37.02 -7.66 25.04
C PRO A 7 -35.83 -6.79 24.62
N ASN A 8 -35.05 -6.43 25.64
CA ASN A 8 -33.78 -5.72 25.62
C ASN A 8 -32.73 -6.48 24.78
N ASN A 9 -32.11 -5.84 23.78
CA ASN A 9 -31.04 -6.41 22.96
C ASN A 9 -29.68 -5.86 23.42
N PRO A 10 -28.85 -6.61 24.15
CA PRO A 10 -27.49 -6.17 24.46
C PRO A 10 -26.60 -6.38 23.23
N SER A 11 -26.18 -5.27 22.64
CA SER A 11 -25.13 -5.15 21.64
C SER A 11 -23.87 -5.90 22.06
N SER A 12 -23.69 -7.11 21.51
CA SER A 12 -22.43 -7.85 21.59
C SER A 12 -21.63 -7.57 20.31
N SER A 13 -20.95 -6.43 20.28
CA SER A 13 -19.83 -6.25 19.36
C SER A 13 -18.70 -7.15 19.84
N PRO A 14 -18.16 -8.07 19.02
CA PRO A 14 -17.04 -8.89 19.42
C PRO A 14 -15.82 -7.98 19.66
N ILE A 15 -15.32 -7.99 20.89
CA ILE A 15 -14.05 -7.37 21.27
C ILE A 15 -12.98 -8.17 20.52
N MET A 16 -12.48 -7.63 19.40
CA MET A 16 -11.37 -8.20 18.66
C MET A 16 -10.11 -8.16 19.52
N ASP A 17 -9.50 -9.32 19.76
CA ASP A 17 -8.29 -9.45 20.57
C ASP A 17 -7.15 -8.53 20.07
N PRO A 18 -6.59 -7.64 20.91
CA PRO A 18 -5.56 -6.68 20.50
C PRO A 18 -4.23 -7.34 20.11
N HIS A 19 -4.02 -8.61 20.45
CA HIS A 19 -2.85 -9.37 20.03
C HIS A 19 -2.83 -9.69 18.52
N PHE A 20 -4.00 -9.81 17.86
CA PHE A 20 -4.06 -10.04 16.42
C PHE A 20 -3.61 -8.82 15.61
N GLN A 21 -3.88 -7.61 16.11
CA GLN A 21 -3.51 -6.36 15.44
C GLN A 21 -1.99 -6.15 15.38
N SER A 22 -1.25 -6.65 16.38
CA SER A 22 0.20 -6.41 16.50
C SER A 22 1.02 -7.16 15.43
N ALA A 23 0.71 -8.44 15.17
CA ALA A 23 1.44 -9.24 14.18
C ALA A 23 1.17 -8.79 12.74
N MET A 24 -0.09 -8.47 12.40
CA MET A 24 -0.47 -7.92 11.09
C MET A 24 0.09 -6.51 10.85
N ALA A 25 0.17 -5.69 11.91
CA ALA A 25 0.75 -4.35 11.81
C ALA A 25 2.29 -4.38 11.61
N HIS A 26 2.98 -5.36 12.20
CA HIS A 26 4.41 -5.56 11.98
C HIS A 26 4.68 -5.90 10.50
N ASP A 27 3.88 -6.81 9.94
CA ASP A 27 3.97 -7.24 8.53
C ASP A 27 3.67 -6.08 7.57
N ALA A 28 2.63 -5.28 7.85
CA ALA A 28 2.27 -4.12 7.03
C ALA A 28 3.35 -3.00 7.06
N GLY A 29 4.08 -2.86 8.16
CA GLY A 29 5.19 -1.92 8.28
C GLY A 29 6.42 -2.36 7.46
N ASP A 30 6.73 -3.65 7.50
CA ASP A 30 7.88 -4.21 6.80
C ASP A 30 7.63 -4.27 5.28
N LEU A 31 6.44 -4.68 4.83
CA LEU A 31 6.05 -4.63 3.42
C LEU A 31 6.10 -3.20 2.85
N ARG A 32 5.81 -2.17 3.67
CA ARG A 32 5.95 -0.77 3.22
C ARG A 32 7.40 -0.36 3.03
N LYS A 33 8.32 -0.84 3.88
CA LYS A 33 9.76 -0.62 3.68
C LYS A 33 10.23 -1.32 2.41
N GLU A 34 9.78 -2.54 2.16
CA GLU A 34 10.09 -3.27 0.93
C GLU A 34 9.59 -2.53 -0.32
N ALA A 35 8.35 -2.00 -0.28
CA ALA A 35 7.83 -1.14 -1.34
C ALA A 35 8.72 0.09 -1.58
N GLY A 36 9.17 0.74 -0.50
CA GLY A 36 10.08 1.88 -0.56
C GLY A 36 11.43 1.54 -1.21
N LEU A 37 12.01 0.38 -0.86
CA LEU A 37 13.25 -0.11 -1.47
C LEU A 37 13.07 -0.44 -2.94
N TRP A 38 11.95 -1.05 -3.31
CA TRP A 38 11.61 -1.34 -4.71
C TRP A 38 11.46 -0.07 -5.55
N LEU A 39 10.76 0.95 -5.03
CA LEU A 39 10.65 2.27 -5.70
C LEU A 39 12.01 2.95 -5.85
N LYS A 40 12.87 2.86 -4.82
CA LYS A 40 14.23 3.39 -4.87
C LYS A 40 15.07 2.70 -5.96
N MET A 41 14.95 1.39 -6.09
CA MET A 41 15.61 0.62 -7.13
C MET A 41 15.16 1.08 -8.52
N LEU A 42 13.85 1.14 -8.77
CA LEU A 42 13.32 1.64 -10.05
C LEU A 42 13.80 3.05 -10.36
N ARG A 43 13.77 3.95 -9.37
CA ARG A 43 14.25 5.33 -9.54
C ARG A 43 15.72 5.36 -9.95
N ASN A 44 16.56 4.56 -9.30
CA ASN A 44 17.99 4.47 -9.63
C ASN A 44 18.20 3.89 -11.04
N SER A 45 17.45 2.86 -11.43
CA SER A 45 17.48 2.28 -12.78
C SER A 45 17.06 3.27 -13.85
N ALA A 46 16.12 4.17 -13.55
CA ALA A 46 15.72 5.28 -14.43
C ALA A 46 16.71 6.46 -14.42
N GLY A 47 17.81 6.39 -13.66
CA GLY A 47 18.81 7.46 -13.56
C GLY A 47 18.31 8.74 -12.87
N LEU A 48 17.22 8.66 -12.10
CA LEU A 48 16.60 9.82 -11.48
C LEU A 48 17.13 10.05 -10.06
N SER A 49 17.42 11.30 -9.70
CA SER A 49 17.53 11.69 -8.30
C SER A 49 16.15 11.77 -7.64
N GLN A 50 16.07 11.71 -6.30
CA GLN A 50 14.80 11.93 -5.58
C GLN A 50 14.16 13.29 -5.94
N ARG A 51 14.97 14.33 -6.15
CA ARG A 51 14.51 15.66 -6.57
C ARG A 51 13.88 15.63 -7.97
N MET A 52 14.49 14.89 -8.90
CA MET A 52 13.95 14.73 -10.26
C MET A 52 12.64 13.96 -10.25
N LEU A 53 12.57 12.86 -9.48
CA LEU A 53 11.33 12.09 -9.35
C LEU A 53 10.22 12.93 -8.72
N ALA A 54 10.50 13.67 -7.64
CA ALA A 54 9.52 14.55 -7.00
C ALA A 54 8.91 15.55 -7.99
N LYS A 55 9.74 16.20 -8.80
CA LYS A 55 9.29 17.11 -9.86
C LYS A 55 8.43 16.40 -10.89
N ALA A 56 8.84 15.20 -11.34
CA ALA A 56 8.12 14.44 -12.36
C ALA A 56 6.74 13.96 -11.89
N VAL A 57 6.60 13.63 -10.60
CA VAL A 57 5.35 13.07 -10.04
C VAL A 57 4.49 14.11 -9.31
N GLY A 58 4.91 15.38 -9.31
CA GLY A 58 4.14 16.49 -8.76
C GLY A 58 4.19 16.62 -7.24
N TYR A 59 5.26 16.15 -6.59
CA TYR A 59 5.53 16.44 -5.18
C TYR A 59 6.34 17.74 -5.03
N PRO A 60 5.92 18.65 -4.14
CA PRO A 60 6.59 19.94 -3.96
C PRO A 60 7.99 19.79 -3.33
N TYR A 61 8.20 18.74 -2.55
CA TYR A 61 9.44 18.51 -1.84
C TYR A 61 9.98 17.09 -2.11
N TYR A 62 11.28 16.99 -2.36
CA TYR A 62 11.95 15.71 -2.57
C TYR A 62 11.95 14.83 -1.31
N THR A 63 11.79 15.44 -0.13
CA THR A 63 11.67 14.74 1.15
C THR A 63 10.48 13.79 1.18
N THR A 64 9.42 14.07 0.42
CA THR A 64 8.29 13.13 0.24
C THR A 64 8.77 11.84 -0.42
N ILE A 65 9.60 11.92 -1.46
CA ILE A 65 10.21 10.73 -2.10
C ILE A 65 11.08 10.00 -1.09
N ALA A 66 11.91 10.71 -0.33
CA ALA A 66 12.77 10.09 0.68
C ALA A 66 11.98 9.36 1.78
N GLN A 67 10.85 9.93 2.22
CA GLN A 67 9.97 9.30 3.20
C GLN A 67 9.25 8.08 2.63
N ILE A 68 8.84 8.11 1.37
CA ILE A 68 8.25 6.95 0.67
C ILE A 68 9.29 5.83 0.55
N GLU A 69 10.51 6.14 0.09
CA GLU A 69 11.59 5.16 -0.06
C GLU A 69 12.05 4.56 1.26
N ALA A 70 11.92 5.31 2.37
CA ALA A 70 12.21 4.82 3.72
C ALA A 70 11.04 4.04 4.34
N GLY A 71 9.91 3.88 3.64
CA GLY A 71 8.70 3.23 4.16
C GLY A 71 7.98 4.03 5.26
N LYS A 72 8.31 5.31 5.44
CA LYS A 72 7.64 6.19 6.42
C LYS A 72 6.31 6.73 5.90
N LEU A 73 6.21 6.91 4.59
CA LEU A 73 5.01 7.36 3.90
C LEU A 73 4.59 6.31 2.86
N ARG A 74 3.27 6.14 2.69
CA ARG A 74 2.71 5.33 1.59
C ARG A 74 2.61 6.19 0.33
N LEU A 75 2.95 5.61 -0.82
CA LEU A 75 2.67 6.24 -2.12
C LEU A 75 1.16 6.40 -2.31
N GLN A 76 0.71 7.60 -2.65
CA GLN A 76 -0.70 7.89 -2.88
C GLN A 76 -1.16 7.31 -4.22
N SER A 77 -2.37 6.75 -4.27
CA SER A 77 -2.88 6.03 -5.45
C SER A 77 -3.10 6.93 -6.67
N ASP A 78 -3.44 8.20 -6.47
CA ASP A 78 -3.54 9.23 -7.51
C ASP A 78 -2.20 9.53 -8.20
N ARG A 79 -1.08 9.06 -7.63
CA ARG A 79 0.27 9.25 -8.17
C ARG A 79 0.81 8.04 -8.93
N TYR A 80 0.11 6.92 -8.95
CA TYR A 80 0.63 5.68 -9.57
C TYR A 80 0.98 5.86 -11.04
N GLU A 81 0.11 6.47 -11.84
CA GLU A 81 0.38 6.69 -13.27
C GLU A 81 1.58 7.61 -13.50
N PHE A 82 1.73 8.64 -12.68
CA PHE A 82 2.86 9.57 -12.76
C PHE A 82 4.17 8.87 -12.41
N TYR A 83 4.16 8.00 -11.40
CA TYR A 83 5.31 7.17 -11.05
C TYR A 83 5.68 6.21 -12.16
N ALA A 84 4.71 5.44 -12.67
CA ALA A 84 4.96 4.48 -13.74
C ALA A 84 5.60 5.14 -14.96
N ARG A 85 5.01 6.28 -15.40
CA ARG A 85 5.55 7.08 -16.51
C ARG A 85 6.95 7.62 -16.24
N ALA A 86 7.20 8.19 -15.06
CA ALA A 86 8.50 8.77 -14.73
C ALA A 86 9.60 7.69 -14.61
N LEU A 87 9.23 6.49 -14.15
CA LEU A 87 10.14 5.37 -13.97
C LEU A 87 10.31 4.52 -15.23
N GLY A 88 9.54 4.78 -16.29
CA GLY A 88 9.61 4.06 -17.55
C GLY A 88 9.10 2.61 -17.47
N VAL A 89 8.14 2.35 -16.60
CA VAL A 89 7.51 1.03 -16.42
C VAL A 89 6.05 1.07 -16.87
N ASP A 90 5.50 -0.08 -17.23
CA ASP A 90 4.07 -0.19 -17.52
C ASP A 90 3.24 0.15 -16.27
N THR A 91 2.14 0.88 -16.47
CA THR A 91 1.27 1.34 -15.38
C THR A 91 0.56 0.19 -14.69
N GLN A 92 0.08 -0.82 -15.43
CA GLN A 92 -0.62 -1.96 -14.84
C GLN A 92 0.34 -2.83 -14.05
N ASP A 93 1.52 -3.09 -14.59
CA ASP A 93 2.57 -3.84 -13.89
C ASP A 93 3.02 -3.11 -12.62
N PHE A 94 3.18 -1.79 -12.69
CA PHE A 94 3.51 -0.97 -11.52
C PHE A 94 2.42 -1.03 -10.44
N ILE A 95 1.14 -0.89 -10.83
CA ILE A 95 0.01 -0.94 -9.88
C ILE A 95 -0.12 -2.32 -9.25
N LYS A 96 0.02 -3.38 -10.04
CA LYS A 96 -0.01 -4.76 -9.56
C LYS A 96 1.10 -4.99 -8.54
N GLN A 97 2.34 -4.59 -8.87
CA GLN A 97 3.47 -4.75 -7.97
C GLN A 97 3.37 -3.89 -6.71
N ILE A 98 2.92 -2.64 -6.79
CA ILE A 98 2.77 -1.81 -5.57
C ILE A 98 1.65 -2.35 -4.68
N MET A 99 0.58 -2.91 -5.26
CA MET A 99 -0.53 -3.53 -4.52
C MET A 99 -0.06 -4.76 -3.74
N SER A 100 0.86 -5.57 -4.27
CA SER A 100 1.36 -6.75 -3.55
C SER A 100 2.01 -6.40 -2.21
N TYR A 101 2.59 -5.21 -2.08
CA TYR A 101 3.13 -4.71 -0.80
C TYR A 101 2.07 -4.06 0.09
N TYR A 102 1.13 -3.36 -0.52
CA TYR A 102 0.24 -2.42 0.15
C TYR A 102 -1.11 -3.00 0.56
N ASP A 103 -1.53 -4.05 -0.13
CA ASP A 103 -2.73 -4.82 0.12
C ASP A 103 -2.53 -6.25 -0.45
N PRO A 104 -1.68 -7.06 0.22
CA PRO A 104 -1.36 -8.41 -0.24
C PRO A 104 -2.59 -9.32 -0.32
N VAL A 105 -3.60 -9.07 0.52
CA VAL A 105 -4.86 -9.83 0.52
C VAL A 105 -5.65 -9.57 -0.75
N THR A 106 -5.90 -8.30 -1.09
CA THR A 106 -6.59 -7.95 -2.34
C THR A 106 -5.77 -8.34 -3.55
N HIS A 107 -4.44 -8.15 -3.51
CA HIS A 107 -3.56 -8.60 -4.60
C HIS A 107 -3.71 -10.10 -4.86
N LYS A 108 -3.67 -10.93 -3.80
CA LYS A 108 -3.85 -12.38 -3.91
C LYS A 108 -5.23 -12.75 -4.47
N ALA A 109 -6.29 -12.05 -4.05
CA ALA A 109 -7.63 -12.29 -4.55
C ALA A 109 -7.79 -11.95 -6.05
N LEU A 110 -7.11 -10.90 -6.53
CA LEU A 110 -7.19 -10.46 -7.92
C LEU A 110 -6.24 -11.21 -8.87
N PHE A 111 -5.07 -11.62 -8.39
CA PHE A 111 -3.98 -12.11 -9.25
C PHE A 111 -3.41 -13.48 -8.86
N GLY A 112 -3.87 -14.07 -7.74
CA GLY A 112 -3.35 -15.33 -7.19
C GLY A 112 -1.97 -15.20 -6.54
N ASP A 113 -1.49 -16.33 -6.00
CA ASP A 113 -0.08 -16.46 -5.61
C ASP A 113 0.71 -16.66 -6.90
N GLY A 114 1.60 -15.73 -7.25
CA GLY A 114 2.33 -15.73 -8.52
C GLY A 114 3.16 -17.00 -8.75
N LYS A 115 2.52 -18.05 -9.29
CA LYS A 115 3.11 -19.06 -10.16
C LYS A 115 2.35 -18.97 -11.47
N ALA A 116 2.83 -18.07 -12.33
CA ALA A 116 2.55 -18.19 -13.75
C ALA A 116 3.22 -19.49 -14.20
N ASP A 117 2.42 -20.52 -14.40
CA ASP A 117 2.76 -21.67 -15.24
C ASP A 117 3.20 -21.08 -16.60
N ARG A 118 4.48 -21.25 -16.93
CA ARG A 118 5.08 -20.87 -18.20
C ARG A 118 5.36 -22.14 -18.99
#